data_AF-A0A933LXM9-F1
#
_entry.id   AF-A0A933LXM9-F1
#
_cell.length_a   1.000
_cell.length_b   1.000
_cell.length_c   1.000
_cell.angle_alpha   90.00
_cell.angle_beta   90.00
_cell.angle_gamma   90.00
#
_symmetry.space_group_name_H-M   'P 1'
#
loop_
_entity.id
_entity.type
_entity.pdbx_description
1 polymer ?
#
loop_
_entity_poly.entity_id
_entity_poly.type
_entity_poly.pdbx_seq_one_letter_code
_entity_poly.pdbx_strand_id
1 'polypeptide(L)'
;MRILAALLLVSLAAPALLAQEGEDPTARHTRELALRFGKFYEPAPHEVTPSLPATVFPIDAGKVAGWESVERLGLSQAAQKKLLEQGFVATSGFFRGEAAEDVVKAYESLEHREGLSLLVTSDALLHLYHIQFDESLKGIEEREFYLDAVLLVRALGRRALEIASSHDATLAAAGELALGYLAVADRLLSVDEAALKKDIERLSGWQVAEYGSAEATEAFLAKLPSLPAPLAVAESDLARGVEKDLASARAHEGFEESALFDYREDFSQYKPRGHYERSEMLRAYFRGLMWLGRMTFLLKGGEPYGPAAPYLVPATTADRQTRAAALLAALLDEKLPDGRLAREVWERLYSVTAYYVGLADDLTPGEYRTALSAISDSEDGKLAIELARELALPGDALLAYRWELARCAPPAIYSGTGESMVTDRAALAGEPSPQVLDKLLEKTMGFRFLGQRFVPDSYWMGRLVFPTVGAATEGPADRFTGSGGMRIFPRGLDVMALLGSARARAVLAEGGDDAYKGYAEEFVRLS
;
A
#
# COMPACT_ATOMS: atom_id res chain seq x y z
N MET A 1 14.32 37.98 -3.70
CA MET A 1 13.09 38.63 -3.20
C MET A 1 12.99 38.35 -1.70
N ARG A 2 13.30 39.35 -0.86
CA ARG A 2 13.14 39.29 0.61
C ARG A 2 11.82 39.97 0.97
N ILE A 3 10.91 39.29 1.69
CA ILE A 3 9.96 39.79 2.71
C ILE A 3 9.57 38.54 3.55
N LEU A 4 10.12 38.36 4.77
CA LEU A 4 9.48 38.41 6.12
C LEU A 4 8.29 37.43 6.33
N ALA A 5 8.06 36.78 7.48
CA ALA A 5 8.68 36.69 8.81
C ALA A 5 7.92 35.56 9.57
N ALA A 6 8.59 34.62 10.23
CA ALA A 6 8.70 34.54 11.70
C ALA A 6 7.44 34.91 12.51
N LEU A 7 6.82 33.92 13.17
CA LEU A 7 6.34 34.03 14.55
C LEU A 7 6.04 32.65 15.16
N LEU A 8 7.04 32.16 15.89
CA LEU A 8 6.93 31.20 16.99
C LEU A 8 6.62 32.02 18.25
N LEU A 9 5.51 31.76 18.96
CA LEU A 9 5.35 31.97 20.42
C LEU A 9 4.00 31.44 20.94
N VAL A 10 4.09 30.26 21.56
CA VAL A 10 3.38 29.71 22.73
C VAL A 10 2.26 30.55 23.39
N SER A 11 1.04 30.00 23.55
CA SER A 11 0.51 29.55 24.87
C SER A 11 -0.91 28.95 24.85
N LEU A 12 -1.02 27.73 25.40
CA LEU A 12 -2.07 27.20 26.32
C LEU A 12 -3.54 27.17 25.89
N ALA A 13 -4.00 25.96 25.53
CA ALA A 13 -4.99 25.24 26.34
C ALA A 13 -4.82 23.73 26.10
N ALA A 14 -4.33 23.02 27.12
CA ALA A 14 -4.38 21.57 27.15
C ALA A 14 -5.84 21.09 27.20
N PRO A 15 -6.13 19.95 26.57
CA PRO A 15 -6.89 18.92 27.26
C PRO A 15 -6.00 17.68 27.41
N ALA A 16 -5.60 17.47 28.65
CA ALA A 16 -5.39 16.17 29.28
C ALA A 16 -4.82 15.05 28.39
N LEU A 17 -3.49 14.95 28.43
CA LEU A 17 -2.83 13.66 28.61
C LEU A 17 -3.48 12.96 29.81
N LEU A 18 -4.46 12.11 29.55
CA LEU A 18 -4.70 10.93 30.36
C LEU A 18 -4.64 9.78 29.38
N ALA A 19 -3.49 9.10 29.37
CA ALA A 19 -3.43 7.73 28.92
C ALA A 19 -4.48 6.98 29.73
N GLN A 20 -5.57 6.57 29.07
CA GLN A 20 -6.43 5.57 29.68
C GLN A 20 -5.64 4.27 29.67
N GLU A 21 -5.22 3.82 30.85
CA GLU A 21 -4.78 2.44 31.03
C GLU A 21 -5.91 1.54 30.51
N GLY A 22 -5.66 0.87 29.37
CA GLY A 22 -6.66 0.05 28.66
C GLY A 22 -6.96 0.47 27.22
N GLU A 23 -6.40 1.57 26.70
CA GLU A 23 -6.54 1.92 25.28
C GLU A 23 -5.74 0.94 24.41
N ASP A 24 -6.41 0.32 23.43
CA ASP A 24 -5.81 -0.58 22.44
C ASP A 24 -4.60 0.10 21.77
N PRO A 25 -3.41 -0.53 21.73
CA PRO A 25 -2.22 0.01 21.06
C PRO A 25 -2.48 0.47 19.62
N THR A 26 -3.39 -0.18 18.91
CA THR A 26 -3.81 0.17 17.55
C THR A 26 -4.62 1.47 17.55
N ALA A 27 -5.63 1.56 18.41
CA ALA A 27 -6.42 2.78 18.59
C ALA A 27 -5.54 3.98 19.01
N ARG A 28 -4.57 3.75 19.89
CA ARG A 28 -3.57 4.75 20.26
C ARG A 28 -2.71 5.17 19.07
N HIS A 29 -2.20 4.24 18.28
CA HIS A 29 -1.38 4.54 17.10
C HIS A 29 -2.18 5.30 16.03
N THR A 30 -3.40 4.86 15.72
CA THR A 30 -4.32 5.52 14.80
C THR A 30 -4.68 6.93 15.26
N ARG A 31 -4.94 7.11 16.56
CA ARG A 31 -5.19 8.43 17.16
C ARG A 31 -3.97 9.34 17.09
N GLU A 32 -2.78 8.81 17.41
CA GLU A 32 -1.52 9.54 17.27
C GLU A 32 -1.26 9.96 15.81
N LEU A 33 -1.59 9.11 14.83
CA LEU A 33 -1.55 9.43 13.40
C LEU A 33 -2.57 10.51 13.02
N ALA A 34 -3.84 10.38 13.42
CA ALA A 34 -4.88 11.36 13.16
C ALA A 34 -4.53 12.74 13.75
N LEU A 35 -4.02 12.79 14.99
CA LEU A 35 -3.53 14.01 15.63
C LEU A 35 -2.30 14.59 14.91
N ARG A 36 -1.42 13.73 14.36
CA ARG A 36 -0.28 14.16 13.54
C ARG A 36 -0.68 14.71 12.18
N PHE A 37 -1.79 14.30 11.59
CA PHE A 37 -2.32 14.91 10.36
C PHE A 37 -3.13 16.17 10.66
N GLY A 38 -3.92 16.17 11.75
CA GLY A 38 -4.73 17.32 12.17
C GLY A 38 -3.92 18.59 12.45
N LYS A 39 -2.66 18.48 12.91
CA LYS A 39 -1.78 19.66 13.07
C LYS A 39 -1.35 20.31 11.74
N PHE A 40 -1.48 19.60 10.62
CA PHE A 40 -1.16 20.11 9.27
C PHE A 40 -2.42 20.52 8.49
N TYR A 41 -3.60 20.26 9.04
CA TYR A 41 -4.88 20.60 8.45
C TYR A 41 -5.67 21.48 9.40
N GLU A 42 -5.71 22.77 9.12
CA GLU A 42 -6.64 23.69 9.76
C GLU A 42 -7.87 23.82 8.83
N PRO A 43 -9.04 23.27 9.19
CA PRO A 43 -10.23 23.46 8.39
C PRO A 43 -10.53 24.96 8.32
N ALA A 44 -10.51 25.54 7.13
CA ALA A 44 -10.99 26.90 6.93
C ALA A 44 -12.52 26.86 7.07
N PRO A 45 -13.12 27.39 8.15
CA PRO A 45 -14.55 27.34 8.32
C PRO A 45 -15.19 28.24 7.27
N HIS A 46 -15.92 27.64 6.34
CA HIS A 46 -16.74 28.36 5.38
C HIS A 46 -18.18 27.88 5.50
N GLU A 47 -19.05 28.74 6.01
CA GLU A 47 -20.51 28.52 5.98
C GLU A 47 -21.07 29.10 4.69
N VAL A 48 -21.25 28.27 3.66
CA VAL A 48 -22.16 28.58 2.56
C VAL A 48 -23.50 27.96 2.92
N THR A 49 -24.58 28.73 2.85
CA THR A 49 -25.92 28.13 2.75
C THR A 49 -26.22 27.96 1.26
N PRO A 50 -26.02 26.76 0.66
CA PRO A 50 -26.31 26.57 -0.75
C PRO A 50 -27.78 26.85 -1.01
N SER A 51 -28.06 27.86 -1.84
CA SER A 51 -29.41 28.31 -2.18
C SER A 51 -29.82 27.89 -3.60
N LEU A 52 -29.20 26.85 -4.15
CA LEU A 52 -29.56 26.37 -5.48
C LEU A 52 -30.94 25.68 -5.38
N PRO A 53 -31.96 26.15 -6.11
CA PRO A 53 -33.24 25.45 -6.15
C PRO A 53 -33.03 24.02 -6.64
N ALA A 54 -33.70 23.06 -6.02
CA ALA A 54 -33.66 21.69 -6.50
C ALA A 54 -34.22 21.64 -7.93
N THR A 55 -33.39 21.19 -8.88
CA THR A 55 -33.83 21.04 -10.27
C THR A 55 -34.85 19.92 -10.35
N VAL A 56 -36.04 20.24 -10.86
CA VAL A 56 -37.10 19.24 -11.07
C VAL A 56 -36.93 18.67 -12.47
N PHE A 57 -36.76 17.35 -12.53
CA PHE A 57 -36.70 16.61 -13.78
C PHE A 57 -38.08 16.01 -14.15
N PRO A 58 -38.38 15.81 -15.45
CA PRO A 58 -37.57 16.16 -16.62
C PRO A 58 -37.55 17.67 -16.88
N ILE A 59 -36.42 18.21 -17.34
CA ILE A 59 -36.27 19.62 -17.71
C ILE A 59 -36.81 19.83 -19.12
N ASP A 60 -37.50 20.95 -19.32
CA ASP A 60 -37.87 21.45 -20.65
C ASP A 60 -36.65 22.07 -21.34
N ALA A 61 -36.23 21.51 -22.49
CA ALA A 61 -35.11 22.01 -23.28
C ALA A 61 -35.21 23.52 -23.60
N GLY A 62 -36.42 24.04 -23.82
CA GLY A 62 -36.63 25.48 -24.08
C GLY A 62 -36.34 26.39 -22.89
N LYS A 63 -36.22 25.82 -21.67
CA LYS A 63 -35.85 26.53 -20.44
C LYS A 63 -34.38 26.40 -20.08
N VAL A 64 -33.61 25.60 -20.83
CA VAL A 64 -32.18 25.43 -20.61
C VAL A 64 -31.41 26.48 -21.40
N ALA A 65 -30.78 27.41 -20.70
CA ALA A 65 -29.89 28.38 -21.34
C ALA A 65 -28.76 27.66 -22.09
N GLY A 66 -28.59 27.96 -23.37
CA GLY A 66 -27.53 27.36 -24.20
C GLY A 66 -27.83 25.94 -24.71
N TRP A 67 -29.09 25.48 -24.69
CA TRP A 67 -29.44 24.13 -25.18
C TRP A 67 -29.01 23.87 -26.62
N GLU A 68 -29.13 24.85 -27.52
CA GLU A 68 -28.66 24.72 -28.91
C GLU A 68 -27.17 24.35 -28.99
N SER A 69 -26.34 24.86 -28.07
CA SER A 69 -24.91 24.54 -28.01
C SER A 69 -24.68 23.10 -27.55
N VAL A 70 -25.54 22.58 -26.67
CA VAL A 70 -25.56 21.16 -26.26
C VAL A 70 -25.97 20.26 -27.43
N GLU A 71 -26.94 20.66 -28.26
CA GLU A 71 -27.32 19.89 -29.46
C GLU A 71 -26.17 19.84 -30.48
N ARG A 72 -25.39 20.91 -30.60
CA ARG A 72 -24.17 20.98 -31.45
C ARG A 72 -23.00 20.15 -30.92
N LEU A 73 -23.10 19.56 -29.71
CA LEU A 73 -22.10 18.61 -29.21
C LEU A 73 -22.16 17.24 -29.92
N GLY A 74 -23.19 16.98 -30.72
CA GLY A 74 -23.31 15.71 -31.45
C GLY A 74 -23.75 14.53 -30.58
N LEU A 75 -24.37 14.81 -29.43
CA LEU A 75 -24.99 13.80 -28.58
C LEU A 75 -26.13 13.11 -29.33
N SER A 76 -26.28 11.80 -29.17
CA SER A 76 -27.42 11.06 -29.74
C SER A 76 -28.74 11.56 -29.14
N GLN A 77 -29.85 11.41 -29.86
CA GLN A 77 -31.18 11.77 -29.34
C GLN A 77 -31.51 11.05 -28.03
N ALA A 78 -31.05 9.80 -27.86
CA ALA A 78 -31.20 9.06 -26.62
C ALA A 78 -30.40 9.68 -25.46
N ALA A 79 -29.19 10.17 -25.73
CA ALA A 79 -28.36 10.84 -24.73
C ALA A 79 -28.95 12.20 -24.32
N GLN A 80 -29.43 12.99 -25.29
CA GLN A 80 -30.11 14.26 -25.03
C GLN A 80 -31.38 14.06 -24.21
N LYS A 81 -32.21 13.06 -24.56
CA LYS A 81 -33.40 12.70 -23.79
C LYS A 81 -33.06 12.36 -22.34
N LYS A 82 -32.05 11.49 -22.12
CA LYS A 82 -31.59 11.16 -20.77
C LYS A 82 -31.09 12.38 -20.01
N LEU A 83 -30.33 13.26 -20.67
CA LEU A 83 -29.83 14.50 -20.06
C LEU A 83 -30.98 15.38 -19.54
N LEU A 84 -32.07 15.52 -20.31
CA LEU A 84 -33.27 16.24 -19.87
C LEU A 84 -34.03 15.49 -18.77
N GLU A 85 -34.03 14.15 -18.78
CA GLU A 85 -34.76 13.32 -17.80
C GLU A 85 -34.06 13.19 -16.44
N GLN A 86 -32.73 13.29 -16.37
CA GLN A 86 -31.99 13.02 -15.13
C GLN A 86 -30.83 14.00 -14.85
N GLY A 87 -30.59 14.96 -15.75
CA GLY A 87 -29.59 16.03 -15.55
C GLY A 87 -28.15 15.65 -15.84
N PHE A 88 -27.89 14.39 -16.18
CA PHE A 88 -26.56 13.90 -16.53
C PHE A 88 -26.65 12.77 -17.56
N VAL A 89 -25.64 12.65 -18.42
CA VAL A 89 -25.46 11.48 -19.29
C VAL A 89 -23.97 11.18 -19.45
N ALA A 90 -23.62 9.89 -19.38
CA ALA A 90 -22.29 9.41 -19.73
C ALA A 90 -22.30 8.90 -21.18
N THR A 91 -21.36 9.38 -22.01
CA THR A 91 -21.23 8.98 -23.42
C THR A 91 -19.79 8.63 -23.74
N SER A 92 -19.56 7.63 -24.60
CA SER A 92 -18.23 7.32 -25.10
C SER A 92 -17.83 8.25 -26.26
N GLY A 93 -16.54 8.59 -26.35
CA GLY A 93 -15.95 9.15 -27.56
C GLY A 93 -16.33 10.59 -27.90
N PHE A 94 -16.70 11.39 -26.89
CA PHE A 94 -16.97 12.82 -27.07
C PHE A 94 -15.70 13.59 -27.46
N PHE A 95 -14.60 13.38 -26.73
CA PHE A 95 -13.28 13.90 -27.09
C PHE A 95 -12.51 12.91 -27.98
N ARG A 96 -11.65 13.43 -28.87
CA ARG A 96 -10.81 12.65 -29.79
C ARG A 96 -9.38 13.20 -29.80
N GLY A 97 -8.42 12.35 -30.16
CA GLY A 97 -7.01 12.75 -30.19
C GLY A 97 -6.51 13.12 -28.80
N GLU A 98 -5.65 14.13 -28.70
CA GLU A 98 -5.05 14.59 -27.43
C GLU A 98 -6.10 14.99 -26.38
N ALA A 99 -7.22 15.58 -26.79
CA ALA A 99 -8.29 15.98 -25.87
C ALA A 99 -9.01 14.80 -25.19
N ALA A 100 -8.82 13.56 -25.68
CA ALA A 100 -9.35 12.38 -25.01
C ALA A 100 -8.52 11.96 -23.79
N GLU A 101 -7.24 12.34 -23.76
CA GLU A 101 -6.26 11.93 -22.75
C GLU A 101 -5.75 13.12 -21.90
N ASP A 102 -6.04 14.35 -22.31
CA ASP A 102 -5.64 15.58 -21.64
C ASP A 102 -6.85 16.45 -21.28
N VAL A 103 -7.09 16.58 -19.97
CA VAL A 103 -8.20 17.36 -19.41
C VAL A 103 -8.11 18.84 -19.80
N VAL A 104 -6.91 19.42 -19.90
CA VAL A 104 -6.71 20.82 -20.29
C VAL A 104 -7.16 20.99 -21.74
N LYS A 105 -6.71 20.10 -22.63
CA LYS A 105 -7.12 20.09 -24.05
C LYS A 105 -8.62 19.88 -24.22
N ALA A 106 -9.24 19.05 -23.37
CA ALA A 106 -10.69 18.87 -23.34
C ALA A 106 -11.41 20.20 -23.05
N TYR A 107 -11.01 20.94 -22.01
CA TYR A 107 -11.60 22.24 -21.70
C TYR A 107 -11.30 23.31 -22.77
N GLU A 108 -10.07 23.39 -23.29
CA GLU A 108 -9.71 24.29 -24.41
C GLU A 108 -10.61 24.05 -25.64
N SER A 109 -10.90 22.78 -25.96
CA SER A 109 -11.76 22.43 -27.11
C SER A 109 -13.23 22.86 -26.93
N LEU A 110 -13.65 23.13 -25.70
CA LEU A 110 -15.00 23.57 -25.36
C LEU A 110 -15.09 25.07 -25.09
N GLU A 111 -14.01 25.71 -24.64
CA GLU A 111 -13.97 27.13 -24.28
C GLU A 111 -14.45 28.04 -25.43
N HIS A 112 -14.09 27.71 -26.67
CA HIS A 112 -14.43 28.52 -27.84
C HIS A 112 -15.83 28.23 -28.40
N ARG A 113 -16.63 27.39 -27.73
CA ARG A 113 -18.00 27.09 -28.17
C ARG A 113 -18.98 28.08 -27.55
N GLU A 114 -19.48 28.99 -28.39
CA GLU A 114 -20.51 29.95 -28.00
C GLU A 114 -21.73 29.26 -27.36
N GLY A 115 -22.21 29.82 -26.25
CA GLY A 115 -23.42 29.38 -25.55
C GLY A 115 -23.25 28.16 -24.65
N LEU A 116 -22.06 27.56 -24.55
CA LEU A 116 -21.78 26.48 -23.61
C LEU A 116 -21.32 27.06 -22.26
N SER A 117 -22.03 26.75 -21.17
CA SER A 117 -21.57 27.10 -19.82
C SER A 117 -20.67 25.99 -19.28
N LEU A 118 -19.42 26.32 -18.98
CA LEU A 118 -18.45 25.40 -18.39
C LEU A 118 -18.45 25.55 -16.87
N LEU A 119 -18.67 24.44 -16.16
CA LEU A 119 -18.51 24.37 -14.71
C LEU A 119 -17.21 23.63 -14.40
N VAL A 120 -16.24 24.34 -13.82
CA VAL A 120 -15.01 23.74 -13.28
C VAL A 120 -15.21 23.58 -11.78
N THR A 121 -15.24 22.34 -11.30
CA THR A 121 -15.34 22.03 -9.87
C THR A 121 -13.94 21.93 -9.25
N SER A 122 -13.89 21.87 -7.91
CA SER A 122 -12.67 21.52 -7.18
C SER A 122 -12.04 20.20 -7.66
N ASP A 123 -12.83 19.29 -8.24
CA ASP A 123 -12.35 17.99 -8.72
C ASP A 123 -11.33 18.14 -9.84
N ALA A 124 -11.41 19.19 -10.66
CA ALA A 124 -10.40 19.47 -11.67
C ALA A 124 -9.04 19.79 -11.03
N LEU A 125 -9.03 20.58 -9.95
CA LEU A 125 -7.80 20.88 -9.21
C LEU A 125 -7.27 19.65 -8.47
N LEU A 126 -8.15 18.85 -7.86
CA LEU A 126 -7.77 17.60 -7.21
C LEU A 126 -7.22 16.58 -8.22
N HIS A 127 -7.78 16.53 -9.42
CA HIS A 127 -7.28 15.68 -10.51
C HIS A 127 -5.91 16.13 -11.00
N LEU A 128 -5.68 17.44 -11.19
CA LEU A 128 -4.36 17.97 -11.54
C LEU A 128 -3.32 17.68 -10.44
N TYR A 129 -3.71 17.82 -9.16
CA TYR A 129 -2.86 17.42 -8.04
C TYR A 129 -2.53 15.93 -8.08
N HIS A 130 -3.51 15.07 -8.38
CA HIS A 130 -3.29 13.63 -8.55
C HIS A 130 -2.33 13.31 -9.71
N ILE A 131 -2.48 13.97 -10.86
CA ILE A 131 -1.53 13.83 -11.98
C ILE A 131 -0.13 14.27 -11.57
N GLN A 132 0.01 15.42 -10.93
CA GLN A 132 1.31 15.91 -10.45
C GLN A 132 1.96 14.91 -9.49
N PHE A 133 1.18 14.37 -8.57
CA PHE A 133 1.62 13.35 -7.62
C PHE A 133 2.11 12.09 -8.35
N ASP A 134 1.29 11.55 -9.26
CA ASP A 134 1.59 10.34 -10.04
C ASP A 134 2.84 10.50 -10.90
N GLU A 135 2.94 11.60 -11.64
CA GLU A 135 4.07 11.89 -12.52
C GLU A 135 5.37 12.13 -11.74
N SER A 136 5.29 12.76 -10.55
CA SER A 136 6.45 12.96 -9.67
C SER A 136 6.95 11.62 -9.11
N LEU A 137 6.03 10.80 -8.59
CA LEU A 137 6.36 9.49 -8.02
C LEU A 137 6.96 8.58 -9.10
N LYS A 138 6.31 8.48 -10.25
CA LYS A 138 6.82 7.74 -11.42
C LYS A 138 8.23 8.20 -11.81
N GLY A 139 8.45 9.51 -11.89
CA GLY A 139 9.76 10.07 -12.23
C GLY A 139 10.86 9.62 -11.26
N ILE A 140 10.56 9.63 -9.96
CA ILE A 140 11.49 9.16 -8.91
C ILE A 140 11.70 7.64 -8.99
N GLU A 141 10.63 6.87 -9.18
CA GLU A 141 10.69 5.41 -9.28
C GLU A 141 11.60 4.96 -10.43
N GLU A 142 11.43 5.55 -11.61
CA GLU A 142 12.24 5.21 -12.80
C GLU A 142 13.68 5.69 -12.71
N ARG A 143 13.90 6.95 -12.31
CA ARG A 143 15.21 7.61 -12.42
C ARG A 143 16.10 7.39 -11.21
N GLU A 144 15.51 7.21 -10.03
CA GLU A 144 16.27 7.12 -8.79
C GLU A 144 16.20 5.74 -8.18
N PHE A 145 15.00 5.18 -8.06
CA PHE A 145 14.76 4.02 -7.19
C PHE A 145 14.96 2.68 -7.85
N TYR A 146 14.71 2.54 -9.16
CA TYR A 146 14.86 1.27 -9.84
C TYR A 146 16.28 0.68 -9.68
N LEU A 147 17.32 1.44 -10.00
CA LEU A 147 18.71 0.96 -9.87
C LEU A 147 19.14 0.81 -8.41
N ASP A 148 18.65 1.66 -7.51
CA ASP A 148 18.91 1.55 -6.07
C ASP A 148 18.29 0.26 -5.49
N ALA A 149 17.09 -0.12 -5.93
CA ALA A 149 16.45 -1.38 -5.56
C ALA A 149 17.21 -2.59 -6.10
N VAL A 150 17.65 -2.58 -7.37
CA VAL A 150 18.49 -3.64 -7.95
C VAL A 150 19.81 -3.77 -7.20
N LEU A 151 20.48 -2.66 -6.93
CA LEU A 151 21.73 -2.62 -6.17
C LEU A 151 21.57 -3.24 -4.79
N LEU A 152 20.54 -2.78 -4.05
CA LEU A 152 20.26 -3.23 -2.69
C LEU A 152 19.95 -4.74 -2.67
N VAL A 153 18.99 -5.19 -3.49
CA VAL A 153 18.58 -6.61 -3.53
C VAL A 153 19.75 -7.53 -3.85
N ARG A 154 20.54 -7.21 -4.87
CA ARG A 154 21.65 -8.06 -5.28
C ARG A 154 22.82 -8.03 -4.30
N ALA A 155 23.11 -6.88 -3.69
CA ALA A 155 24.16 -6.77 -2.68
C ALA A 155 23.81 -7.59 -1.43
N LEU A 156 22.60 -7.42 -0.89
CA LEU A 156 22.11 -8.20 0.25
C LEU A 156 22.03 -9.70 -0.10
N GLY A 157 21.60 -10.04 -1.31
CA GLY A 157 21.46 -11.43 -1.73
C GLY A 157 22.78 -12.17 -1.80
N ARG A 158 23.89 -11.50 -2.13
CA ARG A 158 25.22 -12.10 -2.08
C ARG A 158 25.68 -12.38 -0.66
N ARG A 159 25.42 -11.45 0.27
CA ARG A 159 25.70 -11.68 1.68
C ARG A 159 24.87 -12.85 2.20
N ALA A 160 23.59 -12.93 1.82
CA ALA A 160 22.73 -14.07 2.15
C ALA A 160 23.25 -15.39 1.56
N LEU A 161 23.79 -15.39 0.34
CA LEU A 161 24.41 -16.57 -0.29
C LEU A 161 25.64 -17.07 0.48
N GLU A 162 26.50 -16.17 0.93
CA GLU A 162 27.65 -16.55 1.78
C GLU A 162 27.18 -17.18 3.10
N ILE A 163 26.14 -16.63 3.70
CA ILE A 163 25.57 -17.10 4.98
C ILE A 163 24.84 -18.43 4.82
N ALA A 164 24.16 -18.64 3.69
CA ALA A 164 23.56 -19.93 3.32
C ALA A 164 24.59 -21.06 3.24
N SER A 165 25.87 -20.73 3.01
CA SER A 165 26.98 -21.69 2.99
C SER A 165 27.64 -21.92 4.36
N SER A 166 27.04 -21.43 5.44
CA SER A 166 27.54 -21.61 6.80
C SER A 166 27.55 -23.08 7.22
N HIS A 167 28.47 -23.44 8.11
CA HIS A 167 28.49 -24.77 8.75
C HIS A 167 27.45 -24.89 9.88
N ASP A 168 26.93 -23.78 10.38
CA ASP A 168 25.80 -23.77 11.30
C ASP A 168 24.50 -23.96 10.51
N ALA A 169 23.82 -25.08 10.72
CA ALA A 169 22.61 -25.44 9.99
C ALA A 169 21.45 -24.44 10.20
N THR A 170 21.38 -23.79 11.37
CA THR A 170 20.32 -22.82 11.66
C THR A 170 20.56 -21.52 10.91
N LEU A 171 21.81 -21.04 10.91
CA LEU A 171 22.21 -19.86 10.16
C LEU A 171 22.14 -20.11 8.65
N ALA A 172 22.53 -21.29 8.19
CA ALA A 172 22.42 -21.69 6.79
C ALA A 172 20.95 -21.65 6.33
N ALA A 173 20.02 -22.25 7.09
CA ALA A 173 18.59 -22.24 6.76
C ALA A 173 17.97 -20.83 6.73
N ALA A 174 18.41 -19.93 7.61
CA ALA A 174 18.00 -18.53 7.58
C ALA A 174 18.56 -17.79 6.35
N GLY A 175 19.83 -18.03 6.02
CA GLY A 175 20.50 -17.53 4.83
C GLY A 175 19.85 -18.02 3.54
N GLU A 176 19.47 -19.29 3.46
CA GLU A 176 18.76 -19.88 2.31
C GLU A 176 17.41 -19.20 2.07
N LEU A 177 16.59 -19.01 3.11
CA LEU A 177 15.31 -18.34 2.97
C LEU A 177 15.48 -16.86 2.56
N ALA A 178 16.43 -16.14 3.17
CA ALA A 178 16.75 -14.76 2.79
C ALA A 178 17.26 -14.66 1.35
N LEU A 179 18.11 -15.60 0.92
CA LEU A 179 18.60 -15.70 -0.45
C LEU A 179 17.46 -15.99 -1.42
N GLY A 180 16.58 -16.95 -1.12
CA GLY A 180 15.42 -17.28 -1.97
C GLY A 180 14.51 -16.07 -2.17
N TYR A 181 14.18 -15.40 -1.07
CA TYR A 181 13.38 -14.18 -1.08
C TYR A 181 14.02 -13.07 -1.94
N LEU A 182 15.33 -12.82 -1.80
CA LEU A 182 16.05 -11.81 -2.59
C LEU A 182 16.28 -12.24 -4.04
N ALA A 183 16.40 -13.54 -4.31
CA ALA A 183 16.53 -14.07 -5.67
C ALA A 183 15.24 -13.91 -6.47
N VAL A 184 14.07 -14.18 -5.88
CA VAL A 184 12.77 -13.89 -6.54
C VAL A 184 12.66 -12.38 -6.83
N ALA A 185 12.99 -11.52 -5.85
CA ALA A 185 13.00 -10.06 -6.05
C ALA A 185 13.92 -9.64 -7.19
N ASP A 186 15.15 -10.16 -7.25
CA ASP A 186 16.13 -9.87 -8.31
C ASP A 186 15.59 -10.27 -9.69
N ARG A 187 14.94 -11.43 -9.80
CA ARG A 187 14.34 -11.92 -11.06
C ARG A 187 13.10 -11.16 -11.49
N LEU A 188 12.34 -10.59 -10.55
CA LEU A 188 11.21 -9.73 -10.83
C LEU A 188 11.65 -8.30 -11.21
N LEU A 189 12.75 -7.81 -10.63
CA LEU A 189 13.39 -6.53 -10.97
C LEU A 189 14.22 -6.58 -12.25
N SER A 190 14.49 -7.77 -12.80
CA SER A 190 15.34 -7.90 -13.97
C SER A 190 14.61 -7.49 -15.26
N VAL A 191 15.25 -6.60 -16.01
CA VAL A 191 14.82 -6.15 -17.35
C VAL A 191 15.86 -6.59 -18.36
N ASP A 192 15.41 -7.04 -19.54
CA ASP A 192 16.29 -7.37 -20.65
C ASP A 192 17.12 -6.15 -21.11
N GLU A 193 18.35 -6.37 -21.55
CA GLU A 193 19.28 -5.29 -21.90
C GLU A 193 18.71 -4.36 -22.99
N ALA A 194 18.03 -4.90 -24.01
CA ALA A 194 17.44 -4.09 -25.07
C ALA A 194 16.26 -3.25 -24.56
N ALA A 195 15.43 -3.82 -23.67
CA ALA A 195 14.33 -3.10 -23.03
C ALA A 195 14.84 -2.00 -22.09
N LEU A 196 15.86 -2.30 -21.28
CA LEU A 196 16.50 -1.34 -20.39
C LEU A 196 17.09 -0.17 -21.20
N LYS A 197 17.80 -0.46 -22.30
CA LYS A 197 18.34 0.57 -23.18
C LYS A 197 17.25 1.46 -23.76
N LYS A 198 16.14 0.87 -24.23
CA LYS A 198 14.99 1.62 -24.76
C LYS A 198 14.37 2.53 -23.69
N ASP A 199 14.24 2.04 -22.45
CA ASP A 199 13.67 2.84 -21.36
C ASP A 199 14.61 3.98 -20.96
N ILE A 200 15.93 3.76 -20.94
CA ILE A 200 16.94 4.81 -20.74
C ILE A 200 16.86 5.87 -21.84
N GLU A 201 16.79 5.46 -23.11
CA GLU A 201 16.64 6.37 -24.25
C GLU A 201 15.38 7.22 -24.11
N ARG A 202 14.24 6.62 -23.73
CA ARG A 202 13.00 7.36 -23.43
C ARG A 202 13.20 8.39 -22.31
N LEU A 203 13.86 8.02 -21.22
CA LEU A 203 14.12 8.93 -20.10
C LEU A 203 15.04 10.11 -20.49
N SER A 204 15.98 9.88 -21.41
CA SER A 204 16.88 10.89 -21.96
C SER A 204 16.20 11.83 -22.98
N GLY A 205 15.16 11.36 -23.66
CA GLY A 205 14.39 12.14 -24.64
C GLY A 205 13.42 13.16 -24.03
N TRP A 206 13.15 13.09 -22.72
CA TRP A 206 12.36 14.10 -22.01
C TRP A 206 13.20 15.36 -21.79
N GLN A 207 13.17 16.28 -22.76
CA GLN A 207 13.58 17.66 -22.59
C GLN A 207 12.46 18.43 -21.87
N VAL A 208 12.44 18.41 -20.54
CA VAL A 208 11.76 19.47 -19.80
C VAL A 208 12.75 20.62 -19.72
N ALA A 209 12.50 21.68 -20.48
CA ALA A 209 13.44 22.79 -20.73
C ALA A 209 13.85 23.60 -19.49
N GLU A 210 13.34 23.29 -18.29
CA GLU A 210 13.63 24.03 -17.04
C GLU A 210 14.09 23.17 -15.86
N TYR A 211 14.14 21.83 -15.97
CA TYR A 211 14.67 20.96 -14.92
C TYR A 211 15.63 19.92 -15.52
N GLY A 212 16.90 19.95 -15.09
CA GLY A 212 18.05 19.36 -15.78
C GLY A 212 17.98 17.84 -16.02
N SER A 213 17.49 17.45 -17.19
CA SER A 213 17.32 16.03 -17.56
C SER A 213 18.60 15.33 -18.00
N ALA A 214 19.61 16.08 -18.47
CA ALA A 214 20.90 15.51 -18.88
C ALA A 214 21.72 15.00 -17.68
N GLU A 215 21.85 15.81 -16.63
CA GLU A 215 22.59 15.46 -15.40
C GLU A 215 21.97 14.25 -14.68
N ALA A 216 20.63 14.19 -14.61
CA ALA A 216 19.92 13.05 -14.03
C ALA A 216 20.10 11.76 -14.85
N THR A 217 20.16 11.86 -16.18
CA THR A 217 20.42 10.71 -17.07
C THR A 217 21.85 10.24 -16.95
N GLU A 218 22.83 11.15 -16.89
CA GLU A 218 24.23 10.82 -16.65
C GLU A 218 24.44 10.19 -15.27
N ALA A 219 23.79 10.73 -14.23
CA ALA A 219 23.81 10.15 -12.89
C ALA A 219 23.19 8.74 -12.85
N PHE A 220 22.10 8.51 -13.59
CA PHE A 220 21.51 7.18 -13.74
C PHE A 220 22.49 6.20 -14.41
N LEU A 221 23.08 6.59 -15.54
CA LEU A 221 24.03 5.78 -16.28
C LEU A 221 25.30 5.47 -15.47
N ALA A 222 25.75 6.42 -14.64
CA ALA A 222 26.90 6.24 -13.76
C ALA A 222 26.68 5.16 -12.68
N LYS A 223 25.42 4.84 -12.32
CA LYS A 223 25.11 3.76 -11.37
C LYS A 223 25.27 2.37 -11.99
N LEU A 224 25.08 2.21 -13.31
CA LEU A 224 25.05 0.89 -13.98
C LEU A 224 26.33 0.05 -13.75
N PRO A 225 27.56 0.59 -13.85
CA PRO A 225 28.78 -0.20 -13.64
C PRO A 225 28.97 -0.67 -12.20
N SER A 226 28.33 -0.01 -11.22
CA SER A 226 28.40 -0.41 -9.81
C SER A 226 27.47 -1.57 -9.46
N LEU A 227 26.55 -1.93 -10.37
CA LEU A 227 25.57 -2.96 -10.09
C LEU A 227 26.22 -4.33 -10.00
N PRO A 228 25.97 -5.06 -8.90
CA PRO A 228 26.11 -6.50 -8.86
C PRO A 228 25.53 -7.19 -10.12
N ALA A 229 26.28 -8.12 -10.72
CA ALA A 229 25.71 -9.19 -11.54
C ALA A 229 24.51 -9.87 -10.85
N PRO A 230 23.49 -10.32 -11.61
CA PRO A 230 22.31 -11.01 -11.10
C PRO A 230 22.65 -12.16 -10.14
N LEU A 231 21.78 -12.40 -9.16
CA LEU A 231 21.98 -13.48 -8.19
C LEU A 231 21.91 -14.83 -8.90
N ALA A 232 22.85 -15.72 -8.61
CA ALA A 232 22.85 -17.09 -9.12
C ALA A 232 22.59 -18.04 -7.93
N VAL A 233 21.47 -18.74 -7.98
CA VAL A 233 21.14 -19.81 -7.02
C VAL A 233 21.51 -21.12 -7.70
N ALA A 234 22.41 -21.89 -7.08
CA ALA A 234 22.81 -23.20 -7.62
C ALA A 234 21.61 -24.16 -7.65
N GLU A 235 21.61 -25.10 -8.60
CA GLU A 235 20.54 -26.08 -8.75
C GLU A 235 20.36 -26.87 -7.44
N SER A 236 19.20 -26.67 -6.81
CA SER A 236 18.89 -27.08 -5.44
C SER A 236 17.38 -26.99 -5.21
N ASP A 237 16.91 -27.46 -4.05
CA ASP A 237 15.51 -27.30 -3.60
C ASP A 237 15.13 -25.82 -3.51
N LEU A 238 16.07 -24.99 -3.06
CA LEU A 238 15.91 -23.53 -3.03
C LEU A 238 15.69 -22.96 -4.43
N ALA A 239 16.50 -23.35 -5.42
CA ALA A 239 16.32 -22.88 -6.80
C ALA A 239 14.95 -23.30 -7.37
N ARG A 240 14.49 -24.52 -7.07
CA ARG A 240 13.15 -24.97 -7.47
C ARG A 240 12.04 -24.16 -6.82
N GLY A 241 12.18 -23.82 -5.54
CA GLY A 241 11.23 -22.94 -4.83
C GLY A 241 11.19 -21.53 -5.40
N VAL A 242 12.36 -20.94 -5.70
CA VAL A 242 12.48 -19.63 -6.36
C VAL A 242 11.79 -19.62 -7.71
N GLU A 243 12.04 -20.62 -8.56
CA GLU A 243 11.42 -20.69 -9.89
C GLU A 243 9.90 -20.92 -9.82
N LYS A 244 9.41 -21.70 -8.84
CA LYS A 244 7.97 -21.87 -8.63
C LYS A 244 7.30 -20.54 -8.27
N ASP A 245 7.77 -19.86 -7.22
CA ASP A 245 7.17 -18.61 -6.77
C ASP A 245 7.29 -17.50 -7.83
N LEU A 246 8.39 -17.48 -8.60
CA LEU A 246 8.56 -16.60 -9.74
C LEU A 246 7.54 -16.89 -10.86
N ALA A 247 7.26 -18.16 -11.15
CA ALA A 247 6.26 -18.54 -12.14
C ALA A 247 4.86 -18.10 -11.71
N SER A 248 4.47 -18.36 -10.46
CA SER A 248 3.19 -17.92 -9.90
C SER A 248 3.06 -16.39 -9.92
N ALA A 249 4.11 -15.68 -9.50
CA ALA A 249 4.16 -14.22 -9.53
C ALA A 249 4.09 -13.63 -10.94
N ARG A 250 4.53 -14.34 -11.99
CA ARG A 250 4.41 -13.89 -13.39
C ARG A 250 3.06 -14.28 -14.02
N ALA A 251 2.42 -15.33 -13.55
CA ALA A 251 1.13 -15.80 -14.04
C ALA A 251 -0.04 -14.93 -13.54
N HIS A 252 0.06 -14.41 -12.32
CA HIS A 252 -0.94 -13.52 -11.70
C HIS A 252 -2.33 -14.16 -11.49
N GLU A 253 -2.39 -15.47 -11.24
CA GLU A 253 -3.65 -16.25 -11.25
C GLU A 253 -4.43 -16.27 -9.92
N GLY A 254 -3.97 -15.55 -8.89
CA GLY A 254 -4.63 -15.46 -7.58
C GLY A 254 -3.91 -16.22 -6.48
N PHE A 255 -4.66 -16.79 -5.54
CA PHE A 255 -4.08 -17.46 -4.37
C PHE A 255 -3.44 -18.80 -4.69
N GLU A 256 -2.14 -18.95 -4.41
CA GLU A 256 -1.40 -20.21 -4.49
C GLU A 256 -0.45 -20.35 -3.29
N GLU A 257 -0.07 -21.58 -2.93
CA GLU A 257 0.93 -21.84 -1.90
C GLU A 257 2.35 -21.47 -2.39
N SER A 258 2.99 -20.54 -1.70
CA SER A 258 4.40 -20.20 -1.92
C SER A 258 5.31 -21.35 -1.50
N ALA A 259 6.20 -21.78 -2.40
CA ALA A 259 7.20 -22.80 -2.10
C ALA A 259 8.30 -22.34 -1.14
N LEU A 260 8.51 -21.04 -1.00
CA LEU A 260 9.51 -20.50 -0.07
C LEU A 260 8.94 -20.23 1.33
N PHE A 261 7.67 -19.82 1.41
CA PHE A 261 7.06 -19.32 2.66
C PHE A 261 6.03 -20.26 3.29
N ASP A 262 5.64 -21.34 2.63
CA ASP A 262 4.74 -22.39 3.15
C ASP A 262 3.34 -21.88 3.55
N TYR A 263 2.89 -20.74 2.99
CA TYR A 263 1.52 -20.25 3.12
C TYR A 263 0.97 -19.75 1.77
N ARG A 264 -0.35 -19.53 1.69
CA ARG A 264 -1.00 -19.03 0.48
C ARG A 264 -0.78 -17.53 0.28
N GLU A 265 -0.26 -17.14 -0.88
CA GLU A 265 -0.10 -15.75 -1.30
C GLU A 265 -1.02 -15.44 -2.49
N ASP A 266 -1.58 -14.23 -2.52
CA ASP A 266 -2.34 -13.74 -3.67
C ASP A 266 -1.42 -13.21 -4.77
N PHE A 267 -1.06 -14.09 -5.71
CA PHE A 267 -0.21 -13.73 -6.84
C PHE A 267 -0.90 -12.80 -7.86
N SER A 268 -2.22 -12.57 -7.78
CA SER A 268 -2.92 -11.60 -8.66
C SER A 268 -2.52 -10.15 -8.40
N GLN A 269 -1.92 -9.89 -7.22
CA GLN A 269 -1.43 -8.58 -6.81
C GLN A 269 -0.17 -8.16 -7.60
N TYR A 270 0.52 -9.11 -8.24
CA TYR A 270 1.77 -8.86 -8.95
C TYR A 270 1.56 -8.34 -10.37
N LYS A 271 0.30 -8.27 -10.84
CA LYS A 271 -0.05 -7.72 -12.15
C LYS A 271 0.17 -6.20 -12.16
N PRO A 272 1.09 -5.65 -12.97
CA PRO A 272 1.26 -4.19 -13.09
C PRO A 272 -0.02 -3.52 -13.56
N ARG A 273 -0.31 -2.32 -13.03
CA ARG A 273 -1.52 -1.53 -13.34
C ARG A 273 -1.16 -0.04 -13.34
N GLY A 274 -1.93 0.77 -14.06
CA GLY A 274 -1.80 2.23 -14.02
C GLY A 274 -0.48 2.71 -14.65
N HIS A 275 0.21 3.65 -13.99
CA HIS A 275 1.47 4.18 -14.52
C HIS A 275 2.58 3.12 -14.64
N TYR A 276 2.50 2.03 -13.88
CA TYR A 276 3.47 0.95 -13.94
C TYR A 276 3.47 0.18 -15.28
N GLU A 277 2.48 0.39 -16.14
CA GLU A 277 2.42 -0.20 -17.49
C GLU A 277 3.15 0.65 -18.56
N ARG A 278 3.76 1.78 -18.19
CA ARG A 278 4.36 2.72 -19.15
C ARG A 278 5.78 2.35 -19.62
N SER A 279 6.50 1.51 -18.89
CA SER A 279 7.87 1.06 -19.23
C SER A 279 8.17 -0.34 -18.70
N GLU A 280 9.18 -1.02 -19.23
CA GLU A 280 9.61 -2.31 -18.70
C GLU A 280 10.28 -2.15 -17.32
N MET A 281 11.05 -1.07 -17.13
CA MET A 281 11.60 -0.69 -15.83
C MET A 281 10.52 -0.54 -14.75
N LEU A 282 9.41 0.15 -15.04
CA LEU A 282 8.32 0.30 -14.07
C LEU A 282 7.58 -1.02 -13.82
N ARG A 283 7.36 -1.85 -14.84
CA ARG A 283 6.76 -3.18 -14.67
C ARG A 283 7.62 -4.05 -13.75
N ALA A 284 8.94 -4.05 -13.97
CA ALA A 284 9.88 -4.80 -13.16
C ALA A 284 9.98 -4.24 -11.74
N TYR A 285 10.08 -2.91 -11.61
CA TYR A 285 10.06 -2.20 -10.33
C TYR A 285 8.82 -2.58 -9.52
N PHE A 286 7.62 -2.45 -10.11
CA PHE A 286 6.36 -2.82 -9.47
C PHE A 286 6.41 -4.24 -8.94
N ARG A 287 6.72 -5.24 -9.78
CA ARG A 287 6.73 -6.65 -9.36
C ARG A 287 7.73 -6.92 -8.25
N GLY A 288 8.94 -6.37 -8.37
CA GLY A 288 9.99 -6.52 -7.38
C GLY A 288 9.61 -5.91 -6.04
N LEU A 289 9.10 -4.67 -6.04
CA LEU A 289 8.68 -3.97 -4.84
C LEU A 289 7.42 -4.60 -4.22
N MET A 290 6.50 -5.12 -5.04
CA MET A 290 5.35 -5.88 -4.57
C MET A 290 5.78 -7.15 -3.85
N TRP A 291 6.73 -7.92 -4.40
CA TRP A 291 7.31 -9.07 -3.69
C TRP A 291 7.96 -8.65 -2.37
N LEU A 292 8.78 -7.60 -2.41
CA LEU A 292 9.50 -7.10 -1.23
C LEU A 292 8.58 -6.53 -0.14
N GLY A 293 7.40 -6.06 -0.53
CA GLY A 293 6.44 -5.42 0.36
C GLY A 293 5.26 -6.29 0.79
N ARG A 294 5.06 -7.46 0.16
CA ARG A 294 3.94 -8.36 0.47
C ARG A 294 4.35 -9.63 1.20
N MET A 295 5.49 -10.21 0.84
CA MET A 295 5.91 -11.46 1.48
C MET A 295 6.23 -11.20 2.95
N THR A 296 5.47 -11.87 3.80
CA THR A 296 5.53 -11.75 5.25
C THR A 296 6.38 -12.86 5.83
N PHE A 297 7.39 -12.49 6.62
CA PHE A 297 8.11 -13.41 7.49
C PHE A 297 7.34 -13.46 8.80
N LEU A 298 6.44 -14.43 8.92
CA LEU A 298 5.50 -14.57 10.04
C LEU A 298 6.25 -14.76 11.35
N LEU A 299 5.84 -13.97 12.35
CA LEU A 299 6.44 -14.03 13.69
C LEU A 299 5.97 -15.26 14.47
N LYS A 300 4.73 -15.70 14.22
CA LYS A 300 4.04 -16.78 14.95
C LYS A 300 3.81 -17.99 14.04
N GLY A 301 3.97 -19.18 14.61
CA GLY A 301 3.64 -20.45 13.97
C GLY A 301 3.30 -21.51 15.02
N GLY A 302 2.60 -22.58 14.63
CA GLY A 302 2.12 -23.59 15.56
C GLY A 302 1.24 -24.64 14.90
N GLU A 303 0.56 -25.46 15.72
CA GLU A 303 -0.31 -26.55 15.26
C GLU A 303 -1.73 -26.39 15.85
N PRO A 304 -2.80 -26.61 15.07
CA PRO A 304 -2.78 -26.82 13.61
C PRO A 304 -2.44 -25.53 12.85
N TYR A 305 -1.98 -25.66 11.61
CA TYR A 305 -1.72 -24.53 10.70
C TYR A 305 -2.55 -24.58 9.40
N GLY A 306 -2.73 -23.42 8.77
CA GLY A 306 -3.43 -23.23 7.50
C GLY A 306 -4.43 -22.06 7.53
N PRO A 307 -5.11 -21.79 6.40
CA PRO A 307 -6.02 -20.64 6.27
C PRO A 307 -7.08 -20.54 7.37
N ALA A 308 -7.68 -21.68 7.70
CA ALA A 308 -8.74 -21.84 8.71
C ALA A 308 -8.23 -22.10 10.14
N ALA A 309 -6.91 -22.16 10.34
CA ALA A 309 -6.29 -22.50 11.61
C ALA A 309 -5.81 -21.23 12.37
N PRO A 310 -5.48 -21.36 13.67
CA PRO A 310 -4.94 -20.26 14.47
C PRO A 310 -3.57 -19.77 13.98
N TYR A 311 -2.80 -20.64 13.35
CA TYR A 311 -1.49 -20.34 12.77
C TYR A 311 -1.53 -20.53 11.25
N LEU A 312 -0.75 -19.75 10.51
CA LEU A 312 -0.65 -19.91 9.06
C LEU A 312 0.42 -20.93 8.64
N VAL A 313 1.45 -21.08 9.47
CA VAL A 313 2.60 -21.96 9.24
C VAL A 313 2.94 -22.74 10.53
N PRO A 314 3.63 -23.89 10.43
CA PRO A 314 4.14 -24.59 11.61
C PRO A 314 5.20 -23.75 12.34
N ALA A 315 5.45 -24.08 13.61
CA ALA A 315 6.41 -23.35 14.45
C ALA A 315 7.83 -23.33 13.85
N THR A 316 8.27 -24.44 13.24
CA THR A 316 9.58 -24.56 12.58
C THR A 316 9.74 -23.60 11.40
N THR A 317 8.69 -23.37 10.61
CA THR A 317 8.72 -22.40 9.50
C THR A 317 8.74 -20.97 10.03
N ALA A 318 7.91 -20.64 11.03
CA ALA A 318 7.96 -19.31 11.66
C ALA A 318 9.33 -19.03 12.30
N ASP A 319 9.98 -20.05 12.86
CA ASP A 319 11.33 -20.00 13.43
C ASP A 319 12.37 -19.63 12.38
N ARG A 320 12.33 -20.31 11.22
CA ARG A 320 13.18 -20.00 10.07
C ARG A 320 12.91 -18.59 9.55
N GLN A 321 11.64 -18.20 9.43
CA GLN A 321 11.23 -16.87 8.95
C GLN A 321 11.69 -15.75 9.89
N THR A 322 11.53 -15.91 11.20
CA THR A 322 11.97 -14.90 12.19
C THR A 322 13.48 -14.68 12.12
N ARG A 323 14.27 -15.77 12.00
CA ARG A 323 15.74 -15.68 11.84
C ARG A 323 16.15 -15.04 10.52
N ALA A 324 15.50 -15.41 9.41
CA ALA A 324 15.78 -14.81 8.10
C ALA A 324 15.45 -13.31 8.06
N ALA A 325 14.36 -12.88 8.69
CA ALA A 325 14.01 -11.48 8.83
C ALA A 325 15.01 -10.70 9.70
N ALA A 326 15.46 -11.28 10.81
CA ALA A 326 16.51 -10.69 11.64
C ALA A 326 17.84 -10.55 10.86
N LEU A 327 18.19 -11.56 10.06
CA LEU A 327 19.33 -11.50 9.16
C LEU A 327 19.19 -10.35 8.15
N LEU A 328 18.06 -10.26 7.43
CA LEU A 328 17.82 -9.18 6.46
C LEU A 328 17.92 -7.79 7.10
N ALA A 329 17.34 -7.61 8.29
CA ALA A 329 17.37 -6.34 9.01
C ALA A 329 18.80 -5.92 9.39
N ALA A 330 19.66 -6.88 9.69
CA ALA A 330 21.05 -6.63 10.03
C ALA A 330 21.97 -6.44 8.83
N LEU A 331 21.69 -7.10 7.70
CA LEU A 331 22.44 -6.87 6.46
C LEU A 331 22.30 -5.42 5.96
N LEU A 332 21.37 -4.63 6.49
CA LEU A 332 21.27 -3.19 6.21
C LEU A 332 22.49 -2.37 6.73
N ASP A 333 23.33 -2.92 7.61
CA ASP A 333 24.59 -2.26 7.99
C ASP A 333 25.77 -2.54 7.03
N GLU A 334 25.55 -3.38 6.02
CA GLU A 334 26.58 -3.67 5.02
C GLU A 334 26.82 -2.47 4.10
N LYS A 335 28.09 -2.29 3.70
CA LYS A 335 28.44 -1.33 2.65
C LYS A 335 28.14 -1.92 1.28
N LEU A 336 27.46 -1.13 0.46
CA LEU A 336 27.18 -1.45 -0.93
C LEU A 336 28.42 -1.22 -1.82
N PRO A 337 28.46 -1.80 -3.03
CA PRO A 337 29.54 -1.60 -3.99
C PRO A 337 29.87 -0.14 -4.34
N ASP A 338 28.88 0.76 -4.23
CA ASP A 338 29.05 2.19 -4.49
C ASP A 338 29.48 3.00 -3.24
N GLY A 339 29.71 2.33 -2.11
CA GLY A 339 30.18 2.90 -0.86
C GLY A 339 29.10 3.37 0.12
N ARG A 340 27.82 3.44 -0.30
CA ARG A 340 26.69 3.76 0.59
C ARG A 340 26.42 2.60 1.55
N LEU A 341 25.81 2.89 2.70
CA LEU A 341 25.27 1.83 3.55
C LEU A 341 23.94 1.32 2.98
N ALA A 342 23.69 0.03 3.07
CA ALA A 342 22.43 -0.57 2.61
C ALA A 342 21.21 0.07 3.28
N ARG A 343 21.30 0.43 4.56
CA ARG A 343 20.25 1.15 5.29
C ARG A 343 19.95 2.52 4.69
N GLU A 344 20.94 3.26 4.18
CA GLU A 344 20.72 4.60 3.62
C GLU A 344 19.90 4.51 2.33
N VAL A 345 20.18 3.49 1.52
CA VAL A 345 19.42 3.20 0.30
C VAL A 345 18.01 2.73 0.65
N TRP A 346 17.87 1.79 1.58
CA TRP A 346 16.58 1.31 2.03
C TRP A 346 15.72 2.43 2.65
N GLU A 347 16.27 3.24 3.55
CA GLU A 347 15.59 4.37 4.19
C GLU A 347 15.16 5.42 3.16
N ARG A 348 15.95 5.68 2.12
CA ARG A 348 15.56 6.57 1.03
C ARG A 348 14.35 6.03 0.27
N LEU A 349 14.36 4.75 -0.11
CA LEU A 349 13.21 4.09 -0.76
C LEU A 349 11.96 4.14 0.15
N TYR A 350 12.14 3.78 1.42
CA TYR A 350 11.06 3.69 2.39
C TYR A 350 10.47 5.06 2.75
N SER A 351 11.30 6.05 3.08
CA SER A 351 10.83 7.36 3.58
C SER A 351 10.11 8.16 2.51
N VAL A 352 10.59 8.13 1.26
CA VAL A 352 9.89 8.80 0.15
C VAL A 352 8.57 8.10 -0.13
N THR A 353 8.54 6.77 -0.27
CA THR A 353 7.27 6.07 -0.46
C THR A 353 6.31 6.32 0.72
N ALA A 354 6.81 6.32 1.95
CA ALA A 354 6.00 6.59 3.13
C ALA A 354 5.45 8.02 3.21
N TYR A 355 6.18 9.01 2.68
CA TYR A 355 5.67 10.37 2.56
C TYR A 355 4.44 10.44 1.63
N TYR A 356 4.44 9.65 0.55
CA TYR A 356 3.36 9.64 -0.44
C TYR A 356 2.15 8.82 0.00
N VAL A 357 2.36 7.66 0.66
CA VAL A 357 1.29 6.67 0.90
C VAL A 357 1.14 6.20 2.36
N GLY A 358 1.93 6.73 3.30
CA GLY A 358 1.86 6.39 4.73
C GLY A 358 2.96 5.45 5.23
N LEU A 359 3.10 5.35 6.55
CA LEU A 359 4.06 4.43 7.19
C LEU A 359 3.63 2.97 7.01
N ALA A 360 4.56 2.03 7.16
CA ALA A 360 4.23 0.61 7.18
C ALA A 360 3.35 0.26 8.39
N ASP A 361 2.39 -0.63 8.16
CA ASP A 361 1.48 -1.23 9.15
C ASP A 361 2.06 -2.55 9.72
N ASP A 362 3.02 -3.15 9.00
CA ASP A 362 3.74 -4.36 9.40
C ASP A 362 5.05 -4.03 10.15
N LEU A 363 5.65 -5.02 10.81
CA LEU A 363 6.98 -4.86 11.41
C LEU A 363 8.03 -4.65 10.31
N THR A 364 8.91 -3.66 10.49
CA THR A 364 9.93 -3.27 9.52
C THR A 364 11.33 -3.71 9.98
N PRO A 365 12.37 -3.54 9.14
CA PRO A 365 13.76 -3.67 9.59
C PRO A 365 14.10 -2.83 10.83
N GLY A 366 13.46 -1.68 11.03
CA GLY A 366 13.68 -0.82 12.21
C GLY A 366 13.28 -1.51 13.52
N GLU A 367 12.07 -2.06 13.60
CA GLU A 367 11.59 -2.79 14.78
C GLU A 367 12.44 -4.04 15.04
N TYR A 368 12.81 -4.79 14.00
CA TYR A 368 13.66 -5.97 14.11
C TYR A 368 15.04 -5.63 14.68
N ARG A 369 15.68 -4.56 14.21
CA ARG A 369 16.96 -4.10 14.76
C ARG A 369 16.84 -3.60 16.19
N THR A 370 15.75 -2.91 16.52
CA THR A 370 15.51 -2.43 17.89
C THR A 370 15.35 -3.60 18.85
N ALA A 371 14.57 -4.62 18.48
CA ALA A 371 14.42 -5.84 19.25
C ALA A 371 15.74 -6.62 19.37
N LEU A 372 16.57 -6.66 18.32
CA LEU A 372 17.90 -7.29 18.38
C LEU A 372 18.80 -6.57 19.39
N SER A 373 18.74 -5.24 19.42
CA SER A 373 19.54 -4.44 20.35
C SER A 373 19.08 -4.65 21.80
N ALA A 374 17.77 -4.78 22.03
CA ALA A 374 17.18 -4.97 23.36
C ALA A 374 17.58 -6.30 24.03
N ILE A 375 17.85 -7.35 23.25
CA ILE A 375 18.31 -8.65 23.77
C ILE A 375 19.84 -8.76 23.82
N SER A 376 20.57 -7.68 23.55
CA SER A 376 22.02 -7.67 23.42
C SER A 376 22.69 -6.82 24.51
N ASP A 377 23.74 -7.35 25.15
CA ASP A 377 24.46 -6.69 26.27
C ASP A 377 25.60 -5.75 25.79
N SER A 378 25.35 -4.75 24.93
CA SER A 378 26.31 -3.64 24.78
C SER A 378 25.75 -2.31 24.26
N GLU A 379 26.34 -1.21 24.71
CA GLU A 379 25.99 0.17 24.36
C GLU A 379 26.60 0.69 23.04
N ASP A 380 27.34 -0.12 22.27
CA ASP A 380 27.96 0.33 21.02
C ASP A 380 27.53 -0.54 19.81
N GLY A 381 26.99 0.09 18.76
CA GLY A 381 26.39 -0.54 17.57
C GLY A 381 27.26 -1.52 16.75
N LYS A 382 28.46 -1.89 17.20
CA LYS A 382 29.24 -3.04 16.68
C LYS A 382 28.59 -4.39 17.03
N LEU A 383 27.89 -4.45 18.16
CA LEU A 383 27.24 -5.68 18.64
C LEU A 383 26.05 -6.09 17.76
N ALA A 384 25.36 -5.17 17.08
CA ALA A 384 24.23 -5.49 16.19
C ALA A 384 24.64 -6.30 14.94
N ILE A 385 25.85 -6.07 14.42
CA ILE A 385 26.42 -6.76 13.25
C ILE A 385 27.02 -8.11 13.64
N GLU A 386 27.66 -8.19 14.82
CA GLU A 386 28.15 -9.46 15.37
C GLU A 386 26.99 -10.35 15.78
N LEU A 387 25.96 -9.84 16.50
CA LEU A 387 24.78 -10.64 16.81
C LEU A 387 24.15 -11.19 15.54
N ALA A 388 23.90 -10.35 14.54
CA ALA A 388 23.37 -10.75 13.23
C ALA A 388 24.14 -11.87 12.52
N ARG A 389 25.47 -11.80 12.56
CA ARG A 389 26.37 -12.83 12.01
C ARG A 389 26.46 -14.05 12.93
N GLU A 390 26.19 -13.89 14.22
CA GLU A 390 26.07 -14.94 15.24
C GLU A 390 24.63 -15.50 15.39
N LEU A 391 23.61 -14.99 14.65
CA LEU A 391 22.19 -15.38 14.77
C LEU A 391 21.90 -16.78 14.21
N ALA A 392 22.50 -17.80 14.82
CA ALA A 392 21.81 -19.07 15.01
C ALA A 392 20.57 -18.90 15.90
N LEU A 393 20.44 -17.78 16.65
CA LEU A 393 19.44 -17.53 17.71
C LEU A 393 19.03 -18.85 18.37
N PRO A 394 19.83 -19.37 19.31
CA PRO A 394 19.43 -20.56 20.05
C PRO A 394 18.02 -20.35 20.65
N GLY A 395 17.31 -21.44 20.92
CA GLY A 395 15.86 -21.38 21.15
C GLY A 395 15.42 -20.37 22.23
N ASP A 396 16.22 -20.17 23.27
CA ASP A 396 16.01 -19.17 24.32
C ASP A 396 16.18 -17.73 23.82
N ALA A 397 17.24 -17.43 23.07
CA ALA A 397 17.47 -16.11 22.47
C ALA A 397 16.41 -15.78 21.41
N LEU A 398 16.01 -16.75 20.56
CA LEU A 398 14.93 -16.56 19.60
C LEU A 398 13.62 -16.22 20.31
N LEU A 399 13.35 -16.89 21.43
CA LEU A 399 12.15 -16.69 22.20
C LEU A 399 12.12 -15.30 22.86
N ALA A 400 13.23 -14.85 23.46
CA ALA A 400 13.39 -13.49 23.97
C ALA A 400 13.22 -12.45 22.85
N TYR A 401 13.83 -12.68 21.70
CA TYR A 401 13.71 -11.82 20.52
C TYR A 401 12.26 -11.65 20.05
N ARG A 402 11.53 -12.76 19.96
CA ARG A 402 10.11 -12.76 19.62
C ARG A 402 9.26 -12.05 20.66
N TRP A 403 9.63 -12.15 21.93
CA TRP A 403 8.93 -11.44 23.00
C TRP A 403 9.03 -9.93 22.82
N GLU A 404 10.21 -9.41 22.47
CA GLU A 404 10.37 -7.99 22.16
C GLU A 404 9.54 -7.57 20.94
N LEU A 405 9.57 -8.37 19.86
CA LEU A 405 8.78 -8.09 18.65
C LEU A 405 7.27 -8.17 18.89
N ALA A 406 6.80 -9.11 19.71
CA ALA A 406 5.37 -9.28 20.01
C ALA A 406 4.79 -8.13 20.84
N ARG A 407 5.63 -7.24 21.39
CA ARG A 407 5.19 -6.01 22.08
C ARG A 407 4.85 -4.89 21.10
N CYS A 408 5.29 -4.99 19.85
CA CYS A 408 4.85 -4.10 18.79
C CYS A 408 3.38 -4.38 18.43
N ALA A 409 2.70 -3.40 17.84
CA ALA A 409 1.34 -3.60 17.39
C ALA A 409 1.29 -4.61 16.21
N PRO A 410 0.28 -5.50 16.15
CA PRO A 410 -0.02 -6.22 14.92
C PRO A 410 -0.47 -5.24 13.82
N PRO A 411 -0.49 -5.65 12.55
CA PRO A 411 -1.03 -4.81 11.48
C PRO A 411 -2.50 -4.47 11.77
N ALA A 412 -2.92 -3.26 11.45
CA ALA A 412 -4.30 -2.81 11.59
C ALA A 412 -5.16 -3.17 10.36
N ILE A 413 -4.53 -3.51 9.23
CA ILE A 413 -5.17 -3.78 7.94
C ILE A 413 -4.84 -5.21 7.49
N TYR A 414 -5.87 -6.00 7.20
CA TYR A 414 -5.66 -7.34 6.66
C TYR A 414 -5.33 -7.28 5.17
N SER A 415 -4.16 -7.80 4.82
CA SER A 415 -3.54 -7.65 3.50
C SER A 415 -3.65 -8.89 2.59
N GLY A 416 -4.44 -9.88 3.01
CA GLY A 416 -4.65 -11.14 2.29
C GLY A 416 -3.69 -12.27 2.68
N THR A 417 -2.75 -12.04 3.61
CA THR A 417 -1.73 -13.04 3.97
C THR A 417 -2.33 -14.37 4.43
N GLY A 418 -1.86 -15.44 3.78
CA GLY A 418 -2.24 -16.82 4.10
C GLY A 418 -3.68 -17.18 3.72
N GLU A 419 -4.37 -16.33 2.94
CA GLU A 419 -5.79 -16.48 2.61
C GLU A 419 -6.65 -16.78 3.86
N SER A 420 -6.30 -16.11 4.96
CA SER A 420 -6.86 -16.35 6.28
C SER A 420 -8.40 -16.36 6.28
N MET A 421 -8.97 -17.45 6.77
CA MET A 421 -10.41 -17.68 6.80
C MET A 421 -11.00 -17.41 8.19
N VAL A 422 -12.19 -16.82 8.21
CA VAL A 422 -13.02 -16.73 9.41
C VAL A 422 -13.69 -18.08 9.66
N THR A 423 -13.47 -18.67 10.84
CA THR A 423 -14.09 -19.94 11.25
C THR A 423 -14.98 -19.82 12.49
N ASP A 424 -15.07 -18.62 13.07
CA ASP A 424 -15.90 -18.37 14.24
C ASP A 424 -17.39 -18.58 13.91
N ARG A 425 -18.08 -19.36 14.75
CA ARG A 425 -19.47 -19.76 14.49
C ARG A 425 -20.44 -18.59 14.61
N ALA A 426 -20.19 -17.64 15.51
CA ALA A 426 -21.06 -16.49 15.69
C ALA A 426 -20.90 -15.54 14.49
N ALA A 427 -19.65 -15.27 14.08
CA ALA A 427 -19.35 -14.50 12.88
C ALA A 427 -20.04 -15.12 11.64
N LEU A 428 -19.85 -16.43 11.41
CA LEU A 428 -20.47 -17.15 10.29
C LEU A 428 -22.00 -17.24 10.37
N ALA A 429 -22.59 -17.08 11.56
CA ALA A 429 -24.03 -16.95 11.75
C ALA A 429 -24.55 -15.51 11.52
N GLY A 430 -23.66 -14.59 11.13
CA GLY A 430 -24.00 -13.19 10.87
C GLY A 430 -24.00 -12.30 12.12
N GLU A 431 -23.38 -12.73 13.23
CA GLU A 431 -23.21 -11.90 14.41
C GLU A 431 -21.93 -11.04 14.34
N PRO A 432 -21.99 -9.75 14.75
CA PRO A 432 -20.81 -8.87 14.79
C PRO A 432 -19.73 -9.46 15.69
N SER A 433 -18.53 -9.64 15.15
CA SER A 433 -17.43 -10.33 15.83
C SER A 433 -16.09 -9.62 15.64
N PRO A 434 -15.93 -8.36 16.11
CA PRO A 434 -14.69 -7.58 15.95
C PRO A 434 -13.43 -8.31 16.43
N GLN A 435 -13.53 -9.10 17.51
CA GLN A 435 -12.39 -9.83 18.08
C GLN A 435 -11.86 -10.92 17.13
N VAL A 436 -12.67 -11.37 16.16
CA VAL A 436 -12.23 -12.31 15.13
C VAL A 436 -11.27 -11.63 14.16
N LEU A 437 -11.53 -10.36 13.80
CA LEU A 437 -10.61 -9.57 12.98
C LEU A 437 -9.28 -9.37 13.72
N ASP A 438 -9.32 -9.00 15.00
CA ASP A 438 -8.09 -8.78 15.77
C ASP A 438 -7.22 -10.06 15.83
N LYS A 439 -7.82 -11.24 16.04
CA LYS A 439 -7.11 -12.53 15.97
C LYS A 439 -6.54 -12.85 14.59
N LEU A 440 -7.25 -12.47 13.53
CA LEU A 440 -6.77 -12.63 12.14
C LEU A 440 -5.55 -11.73 11.87
N LEU A 441 -5.58 -10.49 12.35
CA LEU A 441 -4.45 -9.57 12.22
C LEU A 441 -3.25 -10.05 13.03
N GLU A 442 -3.48 -10.52 14.26
CA GLU A 442 -2.43 -11.06 15.13
C GLU A 442 -1.71 -12.28 14.55
N LYS A 443 -2.41 -13.15 13.79
CA LYS A 443 -1.78 -14.31 13.15
C LYS A 443 -1.01 -13.95 11.88
N THR A 444 -1.28 -12.78 11.28
CA THR A 444 -0.53 -12.25 10.14
C THR A 444 0.67 -11.39 10.53
N MET A 445 0.83 -11.09 11.83
CA MET A 445 1.94 -10.30 12.35
C MET A 445 3.30 -10.90 11.95
N GLY A 446 4.15 -10.07 11.36
CA GLY A 446 5.46 -10.48 10.90
C GLY A 446 6.23 -9.34 10.25
N PHE A 447 7.42 -9.66 9.78
CA PHE A 447 8.29 -8.72 9.09
C PHE A 447 7.95 -8.61 7.61
N ARG A 448 7.97 -7.38 7.11
CA ARG A 448 8.03 -7.08 5.68
C ARG A 448 9.11 -6.05 5.39
N PHE A 449 9.90 -6.32 4.36
CA PHE A 449 11.05 -5.48 4.05
C PHE A 449 10.63 -4.08 3.57
N LEU A 450 9.54 -3.98 2.81
CA LEU A 450 8.92 -2.71 2.40
C LEU A 450 7.40 -2.79 2.64
N GLY A 451 7.03 -3.02 3.90
CA GLY A 451 5.68 -3.42 4.33
C GLY A 451 4.51 -2.59 3.82
N GLN A 452 3.31 -3.17 3.93
CA GLN A 452 2.09 -2.53 3.46
C GLN A 452 1.77 -1.30 4.28
N ARG A 453 1.12 -0.32 3.66
CA ARG A 453 0.98 1.01 4.23
C ARG A 453 -0.29 1.09 5.05
N PHE A 454 -0.18 1.73 6.20
CA PHE A 454 -1.34 2.15 6.93
C PHE A 454 -2.00 3.31 6.20
N VAL A 455 -3.19 3.06 5.64
CA VAL A 455 -4.02 4.08 4.99
C VAL A 455 -5.37 4.13 5.72
N PRO A 456 -5.81 5.32 6.20
CA PRO A 456 -7.01 5.43 7.03
C PRO A 456 -8.29 4.87 6.39
N ASP A 457 -8.41 5.01 5.06
CA ASP A 457 -9.55 4.48 4.31
C ASP A 457 -9.63 2.95 4.40
N SER A 458 -8.52 2.25 4.19
CA SER A 458 -8.42 0.79 4.25
C SER A 458 -8.67 0.28 5.68
N TYR A 459 -8.18 0.99 6.69
CA TYR A 459 -8.47 0.72 8.10
C TYR A 459 -9.98 0.80 8.39
N TRP A 460 -10.61 1.92 8.04
CA TRP A 460 -12.04 2.13 8.27
C TRP A 460 -12.90 1.14 7.48
N MET A 461 -12.59 0.96 6.20
CA MET A 461 -13.29 0.05 5.31
C MET A 461 -13.21 -1.40 5.80
N GLY A 462 -12.03 -1.86 6.23
CA GLY A 462 -11.85 -3.22 6.76
C GLY A 462 -12.56 -3.45 8.10
N ARG A 463 -12.75 -2.40 8.89
CA ARG A 463 -13.51 -2.45 10.15
C ARG A 463 -15.03 -2.40 9.93
N LEU A 464 -15.51 -1.79 8.86
CA LEU A 464 -16.95 -1.69 8.56
C LEU A 464 -17.47 -2.87 7.72
N VAL A 465 -16.75 -4.00 7.66
CA VAL A 465 -17.19 -5.21 6.96
C VAL A 465 -17.05 -6.44 7.85
N PHE A 466 -17.53 -7.58 7.35
CA PHE A 466 -17.33 -8.88 7.96
C PHE A 466 -15.84 -9.13 8.26
N PRO A 467 -15.47 -9.63 9.46
CA PRO A 467 -16.34 -10.15 10.51
C PRO A 467 -16.78 -9.15 11.58
N THR A 468 -16.33 -7.89 11.51
CA THR A 468 -16.67 -6.87 12.50
C THR A 468 -18.14 -6.46 12.41
N VAL A 469 -18.66 -6.35 11.19
CA VAL A 469 -20.07 -6.10 10.90
C VAL A 469 -20.75 -7.40 10.49
N GLY A 470 -21.96 -7.63 11.00
CA GLY A 470 -22.72 -8.86 10.82
C GLY A 470 -23.65 -8.86 9.61
N ALA A 471 -24.74 -9.62 9.70
CA ALA A 471 -25.76 -9.73 8.66
C ALA A 471 -26.64 -8.48 8.56
N ALA A 472 -27.19 -8.26 7.37
CA ALA A 472 -28.17 -7.21 7.10
C ALA A 472 -29.38 -7.32 8.04
N THR A 473 -29.83 -6.17 8.58
CA THR A 473 -30.98 -6.08 9.48
C THR A 473 -32.27 -5.74 8.74
N GLU A 474 -32.18 -5.09 7.57
CA GLU A 474 -33.32 -4.67 6.75
C GLU A 474 -33.02 -4.84 5.25
N GLY A 475 -34.03 -5.21 4.45
CA GLY A 475 -33.95 -5.20 2.98
C GLY A 475 -33.20 -6.39 2.35
N PRO A 476 -33.29 -6.55 1.01
CA PRO A 476 -32.63 -7.64 0.30
C PRO A 476 -31.11 -7.45 0.25
N ALA A 477 -30.38 -8.57 0.24
CA ALA A 477 -28.94 -8.62 -0.03
C ALA A 477 -28.63 -7.90 -1.35
N ASP A 478 -27.92 -6.78 -1.25
CA ASP A 478 -27.46 -6.02 -2.41
C ASP A 478 -26.06 -6.49 -2.86
N ARG A 479 -25.41 -5.76 -3.77
CA ARG A 479 -24.06 -6.09 -4.27
C ARG A 479 -22.95 -6.00 -3.21
N PHE A 480 -23.21 -5.40 -2.05
CA PHE A 480 -22.27 -5.28 -0.95
C PHE A 480 -22.49 -6.37 0.11
N THR A 481 -23.56 -7.15 -0.04
CA THR A 481 -23.94 -8.27 0.81
C THR A 481 -23.46 -9.60 0.23
N GLY A 482 -22.77 -10.40 1.04
CA GLY A 482 -22.24 -11.70 0.68
C GLY A 482 -23.14 -12.86 1.12
N SER A 483 -22.56 -14.07 1.09
CA SER A 483 -23.20 -15.27 1.64
C SER A 483 -23.61 -15.03 3.10
N GLY A 484 -24.76 -15.57 3.51
CA GLY A 484 -25.28 -15.41 4.86
C GLY A 484 -25.77 -13.99 5.20
N GLY A 485 -25.89 -13.09 4.21
CA GLY A 485 -26.39 -11.73 4.44
C GLY A 485 -25.34 -10.76 5.02
N MET A 486 -24.07 -11.15 5.07
CA MET A 486 -23.00 -10.39 5.71
C MET A 486 -22.50 -9.24 4.82
N ARG A 487 -22.12 -8.10 5.42
CA ARG A 487 -21.49 -7.00 4.68
C ARG A 487 -20.08 -7.38 4.25
N ILE A 488 -19.85 -7.69 2.98
CA ILE A 488 -18.54 -8.14 2.47
C ILE A 488 -17.76 -7.06 1.72
N PHE A 489 -18.44 -5.98 1.31
CA PHE A 489 -17.80 -4.84 0.68
C PHE A 489 -18.18 -3.54 1.39
N PRO A 490 -17.21 -2.64 1.60
CA PRO A 490 -17.47 -1.29 2.08
C PRO A 490 -17.98 -0.40 0.93
N ARG A 491 -18.44 0.79 1.27
CA ARG A 491 -18.70 1.88 0.31
C ARG A 491 -17.68 3.00 0.50
N GLY A 492 -17.27 3.65 -0.59
CA GLY A 492 -16.49 4.90 -0.48
C GLY A 492 -17.19 6.00 0.33
N LEU A 493 -18.53 5.94 0.42
CA LEU A 493 -19.31 6.83 1.28
C LEU A 493 -19.10 6.57 2.78
N ASP A 494 -18.69 5.37 3.19
CA ASP A 494 -18.36 5.08 4.60
C ASP A 494 -17.23 6.01 5.06
N VAL A 495 -16.17 6.13 4.25
CA VAL A 495 -15.03 7.01 4.52
C VAL A 495 -15.47 8.48 4.57
N MET A 496 -16.28 8.92 3.60
CA MET A 496 -16.79 10.30 3.60
C MET A 496 -17.67 10.59 4.81
N ALA A 497 -18.49 9.63 5.25
CA ALA A 497 -19.35 9.76 6.41
C ALA A 497 -18.53 9.82 7.71
N LEU A 498 -17.49 8.99 7.85
CA LEU A 498 -16.55 9.03 8.98
C LEU A 498 -15.76 10.35 9.03
N LEU A 499 -15.47 10.95 7.87
CA LEU A 499 -14.90 12.29 7.77
C LEU A 499 -15.93 13.42 8.04
N GLY A 500 -17.16 13.10 8.43
CA GLY A 500 -18.19 14.05 8.85
C GLY A 500 -19.20 14.46 7.78
N SER A 501 -19.23 13.83 6.60
CA SER A 501 -20.20 14.17 5.55
C SER A 501 -21.61 13.69 5.91
N ALA A 502 -22.47 14.63 6.34
CA ALA A 502 -23.89 14.36 6.60
C ALA A 502 -24.63 13.83 5.37
N ARG A 503 -24.27 14.30 4.15
CA ARG A 503 -24.88 13.81 2.91
C ARG A 503 -24.49 12.36 2.63
N ALA A 504 -23.23 11.98 2.85
CA ALA A 504 -22.81 10.59 2.70
C ALA A 504 -23.55 9.67 3.68
N ARG A 505 -23.68 10.09 4.95
CA ARG A 505 -24.45 9.38 5.98
C ARG A 505 -25.92 9.18 5.56
N ALA A 506 -26.57 10.22 5.04
CA ALA A 506 -27.95 10.14 4.57
C ALA A 506 -28.10 9.16 3.39
N VAL A 507 -27.18 9.18 2.42
CA VAL A 507 -27.22 8.27 1.26
C VAL A 507 -26.97 6.81 1.66
N LEU A 508 -26.11 6.55 2.65
CA LEU A 508 -25.91 5.21 3.21
C LEU A 508 -27.20 4.68 3.86
N ALA A 509 -27.86 5.51 4.67
CA ALA A 509 -29.11 5.17 5.33
C ALA A 509 -30.28 4.96 4.34
N GLU A 510 -30.43 5.86 3.37
CA GLU A 510 -31.43 5.74 2.29
C GLU A 510 -31.23 4.47 1.45
N GLY A 511 -29.97 4.05 1.27
CA GLY A 511 -29.61 2.84 0.53
C GLY A 511 -29.70 1.54 1.33
N GLY A 512 -29.85 1.60 2.66
CA GLY A 512 -29.74 0.45 3.55
C GLY A 512 -28.30 -0.09 3.71
N ASP A 513 -27.29 0.68 3.28
CA ASP A 513 -25.88 0.25 3.28
C ASP A 513 -25.21 0.28 4.66
N ASP A 514 -25.91 0.85 5.65
CA ASP A 514 -25.58 0.84 7.07
C ASP A 514 -26.55 0.00 7.92
N ALA A 515 -27.53 -0.65 7.29
CA ALA A 515 -28.53 -1.51 7.93
C ALA A 515 -27.96 -2.92 8.16
N TYR A 516 -26.89 -3.02 8.94
CA TYR A 516 -26.24 -4.27 9.31
C TYR A 516 -25.99 -4.33 10.81
N LYS A 517 -26.06 -5.54 11.39
CA LYS A 517 -25.73 -5.74 12.80
C LYS A 517 -24.33 -5.22 13.10
N GLY A 518 -24.16 -4.44 14.16
CA GLY A 518 -22.85 -3.93 14.60
C GLY A 518 -22.30 -2.76 13.80
N TYR A 519 -22.93 -2.36 12.68
CA TYR A 519 -22.42 -1.25 11.86
C TYR A 519 -22.44 0.07 12.64
N ALA A 520 -23.56 0.39 13.28
CA ALA A 520 -23.71 1.68 13.97
C ALA A 520 -22.74 1.80 15.16
N GLU A 521 -22.59 0.74 15.93
CA GLU A 521 -21.65 0.67 17.06
C GLU A 521 -20.21 0.83 16.58
N GLU A 522 -19.84 0.11 15.52
CA GLU A 522 -18.49 0.19 14.96
C GLU A 522 -18.22 1.55 14.32
N PHE A 523 -19.18 2.12 13.61
CA PHE A 523 -19.06 3.46 13.01
C PHE A 523 -18.80 4.53 14.09
N VAL A 524 -19.52 4.47 15.22
CA VAL A 524 -19.30 5.37 16.36
C VAL A 524 -17.93 5.17 16.99
N ARG A 525 -17.40 3.94 17.01
CA ARG A 525 -16.04 3.64 17.51
C ARG A 525 -14.94 4.25 16.63
N LEU A 526 -15.20 4.38 15.33
CA LEU A 526 -14.23 4.88 14.34
C LEU A 526 -14.30 6.40 14.11
N SER A 527 -15.41 7.04 14.49
CA SER A 527 -15.66 8.49 14.38
C SER A 527 -15.08 9.24 15.58
#